data_AF-A0A252A8K7-F1
#
_entry.id   AF-A0A252A8K7-F1
#
_cell.length_a   1.000
_cell.length_b   1.000
_cell.length_c   1.000
_cell.angle_alpha   90.00
_cell.angle_beta   90.00
_cell.angle_gamma   90.00
#
_symmetry.space_group_name_H-M   'P 1'
#
loop_
_entity.id
_entity.type
_entity.pdbx_description
1 polymer ?
#
loop_
_entity_poly.entity_id
_entity_poly.type
_entity_poly.pdbx_seq_one_letter_code
_entity_poly.pdbx_strand_id
1 'polypeptide(L)'
;MRRAVLTVSASLALVMGAAGASRAAEQTPQTEVKYLVFVHGLHVMDIQASYRLDNAQYGIGAHVKTAGLFNMFMKTDLTLTAQGRFAGQVVAPETFDSKGWSRRTNRHITLTYKDNLPQVTQLDPPETNREAVTEAERQGAVDTLAMLMGLLRQVRETQNCALQEKVFDGLRLTTLSVQTGSEQKLPSSGPLDWGEAALRCNFVGQQIKGFKLSNEQSKLRNPQPGRAWFERIGAAGFVAVRLELDHPKLGHITVLLDGAPRQFP
;
A
#
# COMPACT_ATOMS: atom_id res chain seq x y z
N MET A 1 -79.16 -49.40 -20.12
CA MET A 1 -77.92 -50.10 -19.72
C MET A 1 -76.71 -49.29 -20.20
N ARG A 2 -75.79 -48.98 -19.27
CA ARG A 2 -74.39 -48.52 -19.44
C ARG A 2 -74.11 -47.12 -20.07
N ARG A 3 -73.80 -46.15 -19.19
CA ARG A 3 -72.86 -45.03 -19.41
C ARG A 3 -71.59 -45.31 -18.59
N ALA A 4 -70.40 -45.16 -19.18
CA ALA A 4 -69.08 -44.89 -18.56
C ALA A 4 -68.04 -44.79 -19.71
N VAL A 5 -67.52 -43.61 -20.09
CA VAL A 5 -66.40 -42.83 -19.50
C VAL A 5 -65.05 -43.57 -19.54
N LEU A 6 -64.10 -43.04 -20.33
CA LEU A 6 -62.65 -43.26 -20.26
C LEU A 6 -61.96 -41.96 -20.74
N THR A 7 -61.70 -41.01 -19.85
CA THR A 7 -60.41 -40.70 -19.18
C THR A 7 -59.24 -40.34 -20.10
N VAL A 8 -59.03 -39.02 -20.25
CA VAL A 8 -57.82 -38.37 -20.77
C VAL A 8 -56.73 -38.44 -19.68
N SER A 9 -55.55 -38.97 -20.02
CA SER A 9 -54.39 -39.00 -19.13
C SER A 9 -53.52 -37.75 -19.35
N ALA A 10 -53.33 -36.96 -18.29
CA ALA A 10 -52.46 -35.79 -18.27
C ALA A 10 -51.09 -36.17 -17.69
N SER A 11 -50.03 -36.03 -18.48
CA SER A 11 -48.65 -36.27 -18.07
C SER A 11 -48.09 -35.05 -17.34
N LEU A 12 -47.77 -35.21 -16.05
CA LEU A 12 -47.18 -34.18 -15.21
C LEU A 12 -45.64 -34.26 -15.33
N ALA A 13 -45.03 -33.29 -16.01
CA ALA A 13 -43.57 -33.16 -16.08
C ALA A 13 -43.03 -32.47 -14.82
N LEU A 14 -42.24 -33.20 -14.02
CA LEU A 14 -41.55 -32.68 -12.84
C LEU A 14 -40.28 -31.91 -13.29
N VAL A 15 -40.31 -30.59 -13.26
CA VAL A 15 -39.09 -29.77 -13.44
C VAL A 15 -38.38 -29.67 -12.09
N MET A 16 -37.31 -30.46 -11.91
CA MET A 16 -36.38 -30.31 -10.79
C MET A 16 -35.57 -29.02 -10.99
N GLY A 17 -35.94 -27.96 -10.27
CA GLY A 17 -35.16 -26.74 -10.18
C GLY A 17 -33.85 -26.99 -9.43
N ALA A 18 -32.73 -26.97 -10.14
CA ALA A 18 -31.41 -26.84 -9.55
C ALA A 18 -31.30 -25.43 -8.94
N ALA A 19 -31.59 -25.30 -7.65
CA ALA A 19 -31.26 -24.12 -6.88
C ALA A 19 -29.72 -24.06 -6.75
N GLY A 20 -29.07 -23.45 -7.73
CA GLY A 20 -27.68 -23.04 -7.62
C GLY A 20 -27.58 -22.04 -6.47
N ALA A 21 -27.00 -22.48 -5.35
CA ALA A 21 -26.60 -21.59 -4.29
C ALA A 21 -25.54 -20.63 -4.86
N SER A 22 -25.96 -19.45 -5.29
CA SER A 22 -25.04 -18.33 -5.48
C SER A 22 -24.37 -18.07 -4.13
N ARG A 23 -23.13 -18.54 -3.97
CA ARG A 23 -22.25 -18.00 -2.94
C ARG A 23 -22.16 -16.51 -3.22
N ALA A 24 -22.80 -15.69 -2.39
CA ALA A 24 -22.52 -14.28 -2.35
C ALA A 24 -21.00 -14.16 -2.21
N ALA A 25 -20.34 -13.55 -3.19
CA ALA A 25 -18.92 -13.25 -3.07
C ALA A 25 -18.76 -12.42 -1.80
N GLU A 26 -18.01 -12.94 -0.83
CA GLU A 26 -17.71 -12.22 0.40
C GLU A 26 -17.00 -10.93 -0.02
N GLN A 27 -17.64 -9.79 0.22
CA GLN A 27 -17.10 -8.50 -0.18
C GLN A 27 -15.84 -8.25 0.63
N THR A 28 -14.72 -8.00 -0.05
CA THR A 28 -13.45 -7.67 0.59
C THR A 28 -13.65 -6.39 1.42
N PRO A 29 -13.54 -6.46 2.76
CA PRO A 29 -13.87 -5.34 3.62
C PRO A 29 -12.90 -4.17 3.40
N GLN A 30 -13.42 -2.96 3.50
CA GLN A 30 -12.61 -1.75 3.50
C GLN A 30 -12.00 -1.54 4.89
N THR A 31 -10.68 -1.43 4.95
CA THR A 31 -9.94 -1.15 6.19
C THR A 31 -9.39 0.26 6.18
N GLU A 32 -9.70 1.04 7.21
CA GLU A 32 -9.17 2.38 7.43
C GLU A 32 -8.15 2.39 8.57
N VAL A 33 -7.02 3.05 8.32
CA VAL A 33 -5.92 3.23 9.28
C VAL A 33 -5.46 4.67 9.28
N LYS A 34 -4.97 5.13 10.42
CA LYS A 34 -4.36 6.45 10.60
C LYS A 34 -2.96 6.29 11.15
N TYR A 35 -2.04 7.12 10.69
CA TYR A 35 -0.67 7.14 11.18
C TYR A 35 -0.22 8.56 11.51
N LEU A 36 0.59 8.66 12.55
CA LEU A 36 1.31 9.87 12.92
C LEU A 36 2.78 9.69 12.52
N VAL A 37 3.35 10.71 11.88
CA VAL A 37 4.74 10.73 11.45
C VAL A 37 5.52 11.69 12.33
N PHE A 38 6.58 11.19 12.95
CA PHE A 38 7.49 11.92 13.80
C PHE A 38 8.86 12.05 13.14
N VAL A 39 9.48 13.21 13.28
CA VAL A 39 10.87 13.47 12.90
C VAL A 39 11.60 13.99 14.13
N HIS A 40 12.64 13.28 14.56
CA HIS A 40 13.33 13.59 15.83
C HIS A 40 12.37 13.70 17.03
N GLY A 41 11.31 12.87 17.05
CA GLY A 41 10.28 12.88 18.11
C GLY A 41 9.24 13.99 18.00
N LEU A 42 9.34 14.90 17.02
CA LEU A 42 8.36 15.94 16.77
C LEU A 42 7.31 15.44 15.78
N HIS A 43 6.02 15.55 16.12
CA HIS A 43 4.92 15.18 15.22
C HIS A 43 4.84 16.17 14.04
N VAL A 44 5.11 15.68 12.83
CA VAL A 44 5.20 16.52 11.62
C VAL A 44 4.12 16.26 10.58
N MET A 45 3.53 15.06 10.51
CA MET A 45 2.53 14.72 9.48
C MET A 45 1.52 13.68 9.96
N ASP A 46 0.30 13.80 9.45
CA ASP A 46 -0.75 12.79 9.55
C ASP A 46 -0.88 12.04 8.22
N ILE A 47 -1.12 10.73 8.28
CA ILE A 47 -1.50 9.91 7.13
C ILE A 47 -2.81 9.20 7.45
N GLN A 48 -3.80 9.32 6.58
CA GLN A 48 -5.04 8.54 6.66
C GLN A 48 -5.12 7.67 5.42
N ALA A 49 -5.25 6.36 5.58
CA ALA A 49 -5.36 5.44 4.46
C ALA A 49 -6.60 4.56 4.59
N SER A 50 -7.18 4.23 3.44
CA SER A 50 -8.30 3.30 3.30
C SER A 50 -7.95 2.31 2.20
N TYR A 51 -8.06 1.02 2.47
CA TYR A 51 -7.72 -0.02 1.50
C TYR A 51 -8.65 -1.21 1.55
N ARG A 52 -8.83 -1.86 0.39
CA ARG A 52 -9.34 -3.22 0.25
C ARG A 52 -8.17 -4.09 -0.19
N LEU A 53 -8.00 -5.24 0.47
CA LEU A 53 -6.92 -6.17 0.19
C LEU A 53 -7.41 -7.60 0.37
N ASP A 54 -7.35 -8.37 -0.69
CA ASP A 54 -7.54 -9.83 -0.67
C ASP A 54 -6.39 -10.53 -1.43
N ASN A 55 -6.54 -11.82 -1.69
CA ASN A 55 -5.50 -12.64 -2.31
C ASN A 55 -5.37 -12.40 -3.82
N ALA A 56 -6.36 -11.76 -4.46
CA ALA A 56 -6.43 -11.54 -5.90
C ALA A 56 -6.14 -10.08 -6.28
N GLN A 57 -6.59 -9.11 -5.48
CA GLN A 57 -6.51 -7.70 -5.80
C GLN A 57 -6.36 -6.78 -4.58
N TYR A 58 -5.95 -5.55 -4.88
CA TYR A 58 -5.90 -4.48 -3.90
C TYR A 58 -6.37 -3.16 -4.50
N GLY A 59 -6.92 -2.31 -3.63
CA GLY A 59 -7.15 -0.90 -3.89
C GLY A 59 -6.85 -0.11 -2.63
N ILE A 60 -6.13 1.00 -2.75
CA ILE A 60 -5.71 1.83 -1.62
C ILE A 60 -5.80 3.31 -1.98
N GLY A 61 -6.36 4.10 -1.07
CA GLY A 61 -6.29 5.55 -1.06
C GLY A 61 -5.61 6.04 0.21
N ALA A 62 -4.81 7.09 0.11
CA ALA A 62 -4.16 7.73 1.24
C ALA A 62 -4.24 9.25 1.13
N HIS A 63 -4.48 9.93 2.25
CA HIS A 63 -4.39 11.37 2.41
C HIS A 63 -3.26 11.69 3.39
N VAL A 64 -2.32 12.51 2.94
CA VAL A 64 -1.08 12.83 3.66
C VAL A 64 -1.00 14.33 3.84
N LYS A 65 -0.99 14.79 5.10
CA LYS A 65 -0.98 16.23 5.42
C LYS A 65 0.03 16.56 6.50
N THR A 66 0.56 17.79 6.46
CA THR A 66 1.43 18.30 7.53
C THR A 66 0.62 18.58 8.79
N ALA A 67 1.16 18.22 9.95
CA ALA A 67 0.50 18.36 11.24
C ALA A 67 0.84 19.67 11.95
N GLY A 68 -0.13 20.20 12.72
CA GLY A 68 0.07 21.27 13.69
C GLY A 68 0.81 22.52 13.16
N LEU A 69 1.75 23.02 13.96
CA LEU A 69 2.52 24.24 13.68
C LEU A 69 3.47 24.09 12.48
N PHE A 70 3.82 22.87 12.08
CA PHE A 70 4.70 22.63 10.92
C PHE A 70 4.05 23.04 9.60
N ASN A 71 2.71 23.05 9.54
CA ASN A 71 1.97 23.55 8.38
C ASN A 71 2.30 25.02 8.05
N MET A 72 2.72 25.82 9.04
CA MET A 72 3.12 27.22 8.83
C MET A 72 4.48 27.36 8.15
N PHE A 73 5.36 26.37 8.28
CA PHE A 73 6.72 26.39 7.72
C PHE A 73 6.85 25.57 6.44
N MET A 74 6.16 24.43 6.37
CA MET A 74 6.20 23.50 5.24
C MET A 74 4.83 22.85 5.03
N LYS A 75 4.00 23.45 4.18
CA LYS A 75 2.71 22.86 3.82
C LYS A 75 2.87 21.70 2.83
N THR A 76 2.35 20.54 3.20
CA THR A 76 2.10 19.38 2.35
C THR A 76 0.67 18.91 2.57
N ASP A 77 -0.05 18.66 1.47
CA ASP A 77 -1.41 18.11 1.44
C ASP A 77 -1.55 17.31 0.14
N LEU A 78 -1.46 15.98 0.24
CA LEU A 78 -1.41 15.08 -0.90
C LEU A 78 -2.45 13.98 -0.76
N THR A 79 -3.15 13.69 -1.85
CA THR A 79 -3.96 12.49 -2.00
C THR A 79 -3.23 11.53 -2.94
N LEU A 80 -3.10 10.28 -2.53
CA LEU A 80 -2.53 9.21 -3.29
C LEU A 80 -3.56 8.10 -3.46
N THR A 81 -3.59 7.45 -4.63
CA THR A 81 -4.43 6.28 -4.87
C THR A 81 -3.66 5.27 -5.71
N ALA A 82 -3.85 3.99 -5.46
CA ALA A 82 -3.33 2.92 -6.31
C ALA A 82 -4.27 1.73 -6.30
N GLN A 83 -4.25 0.97 -7.39
CA GLN A 83 -4.92 -0.32 -7.48
C GLN A 83 -4.13 -1.28 -8.35
N GLY A 84 -4.39 -2.56 -8.15
CA GLY A 84 -3.82 -3.61 -8.97
C GLY A 84 -4.25 -4.99 -8.48
N ARG A 85 -3.53 -5.97 -8.99
CA ARG A 85 -3.82 -7.39 -8.79
C ARG A 85 -2.58 -8.15 -8.34
N PHE A 86 -2.78 -9.40 -7.97
CA PHE A 86 -1.69 -10.31 -7.61
C PHE A 86 -1.61 -11.45 -8.61
N ALA A 87 -0.39 -11.72 -9.10
CA ALA A 87 -0.07 -12.89 -9.90
C ALA A 87 0.74 -13.85 -9.01
N GLY A 88 0.04 -14.73 -8.29
CA GLY A 88 0.65 -15.52 -7.23
C GLY A 88 1.12 -14.63 -6.08
N GLN A 89 2.42 -14.64 -5.77
CA GLN A 89 3.02 -13.76 -4.75
C GLN A 89 3.51 -12.41 -5.32
N VAL A 90 3.44 -12.21 -6.63
CA VAL A 90 3.93 -10.99 -7.28
C VAL A 90 2.80 -9.96 -7.33
N VAL A 91 3.08 -8.74 -6.88
CA VAL A 91 2.17 -7.60 -7.06
C VAL A 91 2.25 -7.09 -8.50
N ALA A 92 1.10 -6.91 -9.13
CA ALA A 92 0.94 -6.40 -10.49
C ALA A 92 0.10 -5.12 -10.44
N PRO A 93 0.74 -3.95 -10.27
CA PRO A 93 0.03 -2.67 -10.21
C PRO A 93 -0.62 -2.34 -11.56
N GLU A 94 -1.71 -1.58 -11.53
CA GLU A 94 -2.43 -1.15 -12.73
C GLU A 94 -2.41 0.37 -12.89
N THR A 95 -2.67 1.09 -11.79
CA THR A 95 -2.64 2.54 -11.74
C THR A 95 -2.11 3.04 -10.40
N PHE A 96 -1.43 4.18 -10.45
CA PHE A 96 -1.06 4.98 -9.30
C PHE A 96 -1.28 6.45 -9.62
N ASP A 97 -1.83 7.20 -8.68
CA ASP A 97 -2.05 8.64 -8.78
C ASP A 97 -1.57 9.30 -7.49
N SER A 98 -0.89 10.44 -7.60
CA SER A 98 -0.52 11.30 -6.49
C SER A 98 -0.73 12.74 -6.87
N LYS A 99 -1.59 13.44 -6.15
CA LYS A 99 -1.91 14.85 -6.44
C LYS A 99 -2.10 15.68 -5.19
N GLY A 100 -1.81 16.97 -5.30
CA GLY A 100 -2.05 17.96 -4.24
C GLY A 100 -0.90 18.92 -4.06
N TRP A 101 -0.88 19.62 -2.94
CA TRP A 101 0.10 20.65 -2.64
C TRP A 101 1.37 20.07 -2.01
N SER A 102 2.52 20.30 -2.62
CA SER A 102 3.83 19.97 -2.05
C SER A 102 4.92 20.86 -2.63
N ARG A 103 5.94 21.18 -1.82
CA ARG A 103 7.07 22.04 -2.23
C ARG A 103 6.63 23.37 -2.84
N ARG A 104 5.61 24.00 -2.22
CA ARG A 104 5.07 25.32 -2.60
C ARG A 104 4.33 25.37 -3.94
N THR A 105 3.93 24.23 -4.49
CA THR A 105 3.11 24.18 -5.72
C THR A 105 2.15 22.99 -5.67
N ASN A 106 1.08 23.05 -6.48
CA ASN A 106 0.32 21.86 -6.79
C ASN A 106 1.17 20.94 -7.66
N ARG A 107 1.05 19.64 -7.41
CA ARG A 107 1.75 18.59 -8.13
C ARG A 107 0.79 17.47 -8.44
N HIS A 108 1.00 16.80 -9.56
CA HIS A 108 0.24 15.64 -10.01
C HIS A 108 1.15 14.68 -10.75
N ILE A 109 1.18 13.43 -10.30
CA ILE A 109 1.88 12.32 -10.94
C ILE A 109 0.87 11.20 -11.13
N THR A 110 0.77 10.68 -12.35
CA THR A 110 -0.01 9.46 -12.65
C THR A 110 0.90 8.44 -13.32
N LEU A 111 0.84 7.21 -12.84
CA LEU A 111 1.45 6.04 -13.45
C LEU A 111 0.36 5.09 -13.94
N THR A 112 0.52 4.59 -15.15
CA THR A 112 -0.22 3.41 -15.65
C THR A 112 0.76 2.31 -15.97
N TYR A 113 0.30 1.06 -15.92
CA TYR A 113 1.17 -0.09 -16.12
C TYR A 113 0.77 -0.83 -17.40
N LYS A 114 1.76 -1.09 -18.24
CA LYS A 114 1.63 -1.94 -19.43
C LYS A 114 2.78 -2.92 -19.44
N ASP A 115 2.50 -4.22 -19.53
CA ASP A 115 3.53 -5.27 -19.56
C ASP A 115 4.54 -5.16 -18.41
N ASN A 116 4.05 -4.88 -17.19
CA ASN A 116 4.84 -4.62 -15.97
C ASN A 116 5.83 -3.44 -16.07
N LEU A 117 5.62 -2.53 -17.02
CA LEU A 117 6.36 -1.28 -17.16
C LEU A 117 5.51 -0.12 -16.63
N PRO A 118 5.94 0.60 -15.58
CA PRO A 118 5.30 1.85 -15.17
C PRO A 118 5.56 2.95 -16.22
N GLN A 119 4.49 3.50 -16.77
CA GLN A 119 4.49 4.64 -17.67
C GLN A 119 4.01 5.89 -16.95
N VAL A 120 4.76 6.98 -17.05
CA VAL A 120 4.35 8.28 -16.50
C VAL A 120 3.43 8.94 -17.51
N THR A 121 2.12 8.93 -17.23
CA THR A 121 1.09 9.52 -18.10
C THR A 121 0.74 10.95 -17.73
N GLN A 122 1.02 11.34 -16.49
CA GLN A 122 0.89 12.72 -16.00
C GLN A 122 2.09 13.06 -15.10
N LEU A 123 2.69 14.23 -15.32
CA LEU A 123 3.71 14.81 -14.45
C LEU A 123 3.63 16.33 -14.53
N ASP A 124 3.00 16.93 -13.53
CA ASP A 124 2.81 18.38 -13.42
C ASP A 124 3.24 18.86 -12.03
N PRO A 125 4.08 19.90 -11.90
CA PRO A 125 4.89 20.48 -12.96
C PRO A 125 5.93 19.47 -13.47
N PRO A 126 6.41 19.63 -14.71
CA PRO A 126 7.50 18.82 -15.23
C PRO A 126 8.76 18.99 -14.37
N GLU A 127 9.47 17.88 -14.10
CA GLU A 127 10.72 17.87 -13.34
C GLU A 127 11.90 17.55 -14.27
N THR A 128 12.46 18.58 -14.91
CA THR A 128 13.56 18.43 -15.87
C THR A 128 14.95 18.40 -15.24
N ASN A 129 15.09 18.84 -13.98
CA ASN A 129 16.38 18.92 -13.28
C ASN A 129 16.73 17.62 -12.53
N ARG A 130 16.57 16.48 -13.20
CA ARG A 130 16.84 15.14 -12.65
C ARG A 130 17.49 14.23 -13.67
N GLU A 131 18.25 13.27 -13.18
CA GLU A 131 18.63 12.11 -13.98
C GLU A 131 17.38 11.43 -14.54
N ALA A 132 17.40 11.12 -15.84
CA ALA A 132 16.34 10.34 -16.45
C ALA A 132 16.34 8.92 -15.86
N VAL A 133 15.14 8.36 -15.67
CA VAL A 133 14.93 6.94 -15.41
C VAL A 133 14.37 6.34 -16.69
N THR A 134 15.19 5.58 -17.40
CA THR A 134 14.81 4.95 -18.67
C THR A 134 13.77 3.85 -18.47
N GLU A 135 13.05 3.49 -19.54
CA GLU A 135 12.09 2.38 -19.51
C GLU A 135 12.75 1.05 -19.11
N ALA A 136 13.93 0.76 -19.66
CA ALA A 136 14.69 -0.43 -19.31
C ALA A 136 15.06 -0.48 -17.83
N GLU A 137 15.43 0.65 -17.22
CA GLU A 137 15.77 0.73 -15.79
C GLU A 137 14.54 0.46 -14.91
N ARG A 138 13.37 1.01 -15.26
CA ARG A 138 12.13 0.87 -14.48
C ARG A 138 11.26 -0.32 -14.85
N GLN A 139 11.66 -1.17 -15.80
CA GLN A 139 10.96 -2.41 -16.10
C GLN A 139 10.81 -3.26 -14.82
N GLY A 140 9.59 -3.74 -14.58
CA GLY A 140 9.22 -4.52 -13.39
C GLY A 140 9.19 -3.72 -12.09
N ALA A 141 9.37 -2.40 -12.13
CA ALA A 141 9.21 -1.57 -10.94
C ALA A 141 7.74 -1.37 -10.60
N VAL A 142 7.44 -1.25 -9.31
CA VAL A 142 6.11 -0.99 -8.77
C VAL A 142 6.08 0.36 -8.06
N ASP A 143 4.92 0.94 -7.81
CA ASP A 143 4.81 2.18 -7.06
C ASP A 143 4.84 1.91 -5.55
N THR A 144 5.01 3.00 -4.78
CA THR A 144 5.13 2.91 -3.32
C THR A 144 3.90 2.27 -2.66
N LEU A 145 2.69 2.56 -3.14
CA LEU A 145 1.48 1.99 -2.53
C LEU A 145 1.34 0.50 -2.89
N ALA A 146 1.61 0.13 -4.14
CA ALA A 146 1.67 -1.26 -4.55
C ALA A 146 2.68 -2.08 -3.74
N MET A 147 3.89 -1.55 -3.54
CA MET A 147 4.91 -2.18 -2.69
C MET A 147 4.40 -2.41 -1.26
N LEU A 148 3.76 -1.41 -0.65
CA LEU A 148 3.21 -1.53 0.71
C LEU A 148 2.08 -2.57 0.78
N MET A 149 1.21 -2.63 -0.24
CA MET A 149 0.12 -3.61 -0.30
C MET A 149 0.65 -5.03 -0.53
N GLY A 150 1.67 -5.20 -1.37
CA GLY A 150 2.38 -6.47 -1.54
C GLY A 150 3.02 -6.95 -0.24
N LEU A 151 3.74 -6.07 0.47
CA LEU A 151 4.33 -6.37 1.77
C LEU A 151 3.27 -6.77 2.81
N LEU A 152 2.17 -6.00 2.90
CA LEU A 152 1.09 -6.29 3.84
C LEU A 152 0.43 -7.65 3.55
N ARG A 153 0.21 -7.97 2.28
CA ARG A 153 -0.32 -9.26 1.86
C ARG A 153 0.63 -10.40 2.22
N GLN A 154 1.92 -10.26 1.92
CA GLN A 154 2.95 -11.24 2.27
C GLN A 154 2.91 -11.54 3.78
N VAL A 155 2.86 -10.50 4.62
CA VAL A 155 2.76 -10.65 6.09
C VAL A 155 1.47 -11.37 6.50
N ARG A 156 0.33 -11.02 5.88
CA ARG A 156 -0.96 -11.64 6.20
C ARG A 156 -1.04 -13.12 5.82
N GLU A 157 -0.50 -13.47 4.64
CA GLU A 157 -0.57 -14.84 4.12
C GLU A 157 0.47 -15.77 4.74
N THR A 158 1.67 -15.25 5.03
CA THR A 158 2.83 -16.09 5.35
C THR A 158 3.47 -15.81 6.71
N GLN A 159 3.05 -14.73 7.38
CA GLN A 159 3.72 -14.22 8.59
C GLN A 159 5.23 -13.98 8.38
N ASN A 160 5.59 -13.72 7.13
CA ASN A 160 6.92 -13.37 6.67
C ASN A 160 6.82 -12.06 5.89
N CYS A 161 7.93 -11.38 5.70
CA CYS A 161 8.02 -10.10 4.99
C CYS A 161 9.26 -10.01 4.11
N ALA A 162 9.94 -11.14 3.87
CA ALA A 162 11.07 -11.21 2.99
C ALA A 162 10.60 -10.95 1.55
N LEU A 163 11.10 -9.87 0.97
CA LEU A 163 10.84 -9.52 -0.43
C LEU A 163 11.97 -8.66 -0.98
N GLN A 164 12.04 -8.59 -2.31
CA GLN A 164 12.90 -7.66 -3.02
C GLN A 164 12.05 -6.98 -4.09
N GLU A 165 12.09 -5.66 -4.10
CA GLU A 165 11.26 -4.87 -5.00
C GLU A 165 12.05 -3.71 -5.59
N LYS A 166 11.69 -3.36 -6.83
CA LYS A 166 12.11 -2.12 -7.46
C LYS A 166 10.94 -1.16 -7.38
N VAL A 167 11.14 -0.01 -6.75
CA VAL A 167 10.09 0.98 -6.52
C VAL A 167 10.33 2.20 -7.40
N PHE A 168 9.35 2.56 -8.22
CA PHE A 168 9.37 3.76 -9.06
C PHE A 168 8.20 4.67 -8.69
N ASP A 169 8.50 5.91 -8.30
CA ASP A 169 7.50 6.87 -7.85
C ASP A 169 7.12 7.93 -8.89
N GLY A 170 7.47 7.68 -10.15
CA GLY A 170 7.33 8.61 -11.27
C GLY A 170 8.56 9.45 -11.56
N LEU A 171 9.49 9.59 -10.60
CA LEU A 171 10.70 10.39 -10.77
C LEU A 171 11.98 9.70 -10.31
N ARG A 172 11.87 8.80 -9.34
CA ARG A 172 13.00 8.15 -8.67
C ARG A 172 12.84 6.64 -8.73
N LEU A 173 13.96 5.96 -8.93
CA LEU A 173 14.02 4.52 -8.88
C LEU A 173 14.76 4.11 -7.61
N THR A 174 14.15 3.23 -6.82
CA THR A 174 14.66 2.76 -5.54
C THR A 174 14.66 1.24 -5.53
N THR A 175 15.71 0.61 -5.03
CA THR A 175 15.67 -0.81 -4.68
C THR A 175 15.28 -0.94 -3.22
N LEU A 176 14.44 -1.91 -2.90
CA LEU A 176 14.00 -2.24 -1.56
C LEU A 176 14.26 -3.72 -1.32
N SER A 177 14.99 -4.03 -0.24
CA SER A 177 15.09 -5.40 0.28
C SER A 177 14.50 -5.42 1.67
N VAL A 178 13.60 -6.36 1.93
CA VAL A 178 12.98 -6.58 3.23
C VAL A 178 13.33 -8.00 3.69
N GLN A 179 13.57 -8.17 4.98
CA GLN A 179 13.90 -9.43 5.62
C GLN A 179 13.08 -9.60 6.89
N THR A 180 12.60 -10.82 7.11
CA THR A 180 11.90 -11.18 8.35
C THR A 180 12.86 -11.26 9.51
N GLY A 181 12.58 -10.47 10.55
CA GLY A 181 13.20 -10.59 11.86
C GLY A 181 12.34 -11.44 12.79
N SER A 182 12.76 -11.51 14.06
CA SER A 182 12.01 -12.19 15.11
C SER A 182 10.81 -11.36 15.56
N GLU A 183 9.77 -12.05 16.04
CA GLU A 183 8.75 -11.41 16.88
C GLU A 183 9.40 -10.81 18.12
N GLN A 184 8.96 -9.62 18.48
CA GLN A 184 9.43 -8.91 19.67
C GLN A 184 8.38 -7.94 20.18
N LYS A 185 8.45 -7.61 21.47
CA LYS A 185 7.66 -6.51 22.02
C LYS A 185 8.03 -5.20 21.32
N LEU A 186 7.04 -4.36 21.06
CA LEU A 186 7.28 -3.05 20.47
C LEU A 186 8.17 -2.18 21.37
N PRO A 187 9.00 -1.31 20.78
CA PRO A 187 9.68 -0.27 21.53
C PRO A 187 8.66 0.61 22.28
N SER A 188 8.89 0.83 23.58
CA SER A 188 7.95 1.45 24.54
C SER A 188 7.78 2.97 24.38
N SER A 189 7.46 3.46 23.17
CA SER A 189 7.43 4.90 22.88
C SER A 189 6.30 5.32 21.94
N GLY A 190 5.19 4.58 21.90
CA GLY A 190 4.00 4.89 21.10
C GLY A 190 2.85 5.47 21.91
N PRO A 191 1.86 6.13 21.28
CA PRO A 191 0.68 6.66 21.97
C PRO A 191 -0.28 5.55 22.46
N LEU A 192 -0.10 4.32 21.98
CA LEU A 192 -0.94 3.17 22.29
C LEU A 192 -0.05 1.97 22.60
N ASP A 193 -0.44 1.22 23.63
CA ASP A 193 0.12 -0.10 23.93
C ASP A 193 -0.45 -1.11 22.94
N TRP A 194 0.15 -1.14 21.75
CA TRP A 194 0.05 -2.26 20.82
C TRP A 194 0.78 -3.47 21.43
N GLY A 195 0.32 -4.68 21.13
CA GLY A 195 0.44 -5.90 21.96
C GLY A 195 1.85 -6.37 22.35
N GLU A 196 1.90 -7.49 23.06
CA GLU A 196 3.14 -8.01 23.65
C GLU A 196 4.14 -8.57 22.62
N ALA A 197 3.71 -8.86 21.37
CA ALA A 197 4.54 -9.42 20.31
C ALA A 197 4.16 -8.90 18.91
N ALA A 198 5.12 -8.28 18.23
CA ALA A 198 5.01 -7.79 16.86
C ALA A 198 6.05 -8.43 15.95
N LEU A 199 5.64 -8.81 14.73
CA LEU A 199 6.54 -9.29 13.69
C LEU A 199 7.41 -8.13 13.20
N ARG A 200 8.72 -8.18 13.47
CA ARG A 200 9.65 -7.17 12.96
C ARG A 200 10.15 -7.55 11.57
N CYS A 201 10.12 -6.58 10.67
CA CYS A 201 10.69 -6.65 9.33
C CYS A 201 11.80 -5.60 9.22
N ASN A 202 13.02 -6.04 8.93
CA ASN A 202 14.12 -5.13 8.62
C ASN A 202 14.08 -4.84 7.13
N PHE A 203 14.30 -3.59 6.73
CA PHE A 203 14.39 -3.24 5.32
C PHE A 203 15.56 -2.32 5.03
N VAL A 204 15.98 -2.33 3.76
CA VAL A 204 17.00 -1.44 3.23
C VAL A 204 16.49 -0.87 1.92
N GLY A 205 16.29 0.44 1.89
CA GLY A 205 15.95 1.19 0.69
C GLY A 205 17.16 1.91 0.12
N GLN A 206 17.36 1.89 -1.19
CA GLN A 206 18.46 2.62 -1.83
C GLN A 206 17.96 3.26 -3.12
N GLN A 207 18.02 4.59 -3.21
CA GLN A 207 17.74 5.26 -4.47
C GLN A 207 18.89 4.94 -5.43
N ILE A 208 18.58 4.50 -6.65
CA ILE A 208 19.58 4.14 -7.66
C ILE A 208 19.54 5.07 -8.88
N LYS A 209 18.41 5.72 -9.16
CA LYS A 209 18.25 6.71 -10.24
C LYS A 209 17.27 7.83 -9.89
N GLY A 210 17.19 8.87 -10.73
CA GLY A 210 16.27 9.99 -10.54
C GLY A 210 16.77 11.05 -9.55
N PHE A 211 18.10 11.10 -9.34
CA PHE A 211 18.72 12.12 -8.49
C PHE A 211 18.60 13.50 -9.12
N LYS A 212 18.61 14.55 -8.29
CA LYS A 212 18.69 15.91 -8.80
C LYS A 212 20.08 16.14 -9.40
N LEU A 213 20.15 16.73 -10.59
CA LEU A 213 21.43 17.03 -11.25
C LEU A 213 22.27 18.03 -10.42
N SER A 214 21.61 18.90 -9.65
CA SER A 214 22.28 19.83 -8.74
C SER A 214 22.87 19.18 -7.46
N ASN A 215 22.72 17.86 -7.27
CA ASN A 215 23.15 17.17 -6.06
C ASN A 215 23.70 15.78 -6.37
N GLU A 216 24.80 15.72 -7.11
CA GLU A 216 25.44 14.48 -7.54
C GLU A 216 25.87 13.60 -6.35
N GLN A 217 26.32 14.22 -5.24
CA GLN A 217 26.75 13.54 -4.01
C GLN A 217 25.59 13.23 -3.04
N SER A 218 24.38 13.00 -3.57
CA SER A 218 23.22 12.68 -2.73
C SER A 218 23.49 11.47 -1.83
N LYS A 219 23.41 11.67 -0.51
CA LYS A 219 23.51 10.57 0.48
C LYS A 219 22.46 9.47 0.29
N LEU A 220 21.38 9.74 -0.45
CA LEU A 220 20.36 8.73 -0.81
C LEU A 220 20.88 7.66 -1.79
N ARG A 221 22.06 7.86 -2.38
CA ARG A 221 22.79 6.79 -3.10
C ARG A 221 23.23 5.67 -2.18
N ASN A 222 23.38 5.94 -0.88
CA ASN A 222 23.75 4.93 0.10
C ASN A 222 22.52 4.17 0.58
N PRO A 223 22.67 2.90 0.99
CA PRO A 223 21.61 2.13 1.63
C PRO A 223 21.04 2.85 2.86
N GLN A 224 19.70 2.91 2.96
CA GLN A 224 18.97 3.49 4.08
C GLN A 224 18.26 2.34 4.84
N PRO A 225 18.81 1.92 6.00
CA PRO A 225 18.19 0.88 6.79
C PRO A 225 16.93 1.41 7.50
N GLY A 226 15.97 0.53 7.71
CA GLY A 226 14.77 0.80 8.47
C GLY A 226 14.15 -0.48 9.00
N ARG A 227 13.11 -0.31 9.80
CA ARG A 227 12.38 -1.38 10.49
C ARG A 227 10.89 -1.10 10.43
N ALA A 228 10.11 -2.15 10.23
CA ALA A 228 8.66 -2.11 10.34
C ALA A 228 8.21 -3.19 11.32
N TRP A 229 7.16 -2.93 12.09
CA TRP A 229 6.55 -3.89 12.98
C TRP A 229 5.10 -4.08 12.60
N PHE A 230 4.68 -5.33 12.57
CA PHE A 230 3.32 -5.73 12.23
C PHE A 230 2.69 -6.50 13.38
N GLU A 231 1.45 -6.15 13.70
CA GLU A 231 0.66 -6.86 14.69
C GLU A 231 -0.70 -7.26 14.16
N ARG A 232 -1.26 -8.32 14.74
CA ARG A 232 -2.63 -8.74 14.48
C ARG A 232 -3.59 -7.92 15.33
N ILE A 233 -4.43 -7.11 14.70
CA ILE A 233 -5.41 -6.27 15.40
C ILE A 233 -6.83 -6.63 14.95
N GLY A 234 -7.59 -7.25 15.85
CA GLY A 234 -9.00 -7.61 15.62
C GLY A 234 -9.22 -8.35 14.30
N ALA A 235 -10.33 -8.04 13.63
CA ALA A 235 -10.68 -8.60 12.32
C ALA A 235 -9.87 -7.99 11.14
N ALA A 236 -9.11 -6.92 11.38
CA ALA A 236 -8.21 -6.34 10.37
C ALA A 236 -6.98 -7.23 10.07
N GLY A 237 -6.71 -8.23 10.92
CA GLY A 237 -5.56 -9.10 10.77
C GLY A 237 -4.26 -8.33 11.01
N PHE A 238 -3.18 -8.72 10.31
CA PHE A 238 -1.92 -8.00 10.40
C PHE A 238 -2.05 -6.58 9.84
N VAL A 239 -1.51 -5.62 10.58
CA VAL A 239 -1.39 -4.20 10.22
C VAL A 239 -0.02 -3.70 10.67
N ALA A 240 0.60 -2.80 9.91
CA ALA A 240 1.82 -2.13 10.34
C ALA A 240 1.49 -1.21 11.52
N VAL A 241 2.13 -1.41 12.67
CA VAL A 241 1.90 -0.60 13.88
C VAL A 241 2.97 0.44 14.10
N ARG A 242 4.18 0.18 13.58
CA ARG A 242 5.33 1.06 13.69
C ARG A 242 6.25 0.90 12.49
N LEU A 243 6.82 2.00 12.03
CA LEU A 243 7.93 2.02 11.07
C LEU A 243 8.98 3.03 11.52
N GLU A 244 10.24 2.68 11.39
CA GLU A 244 11.38 3.52 11.71
C GLU A 244 12.37 3.52 10.55
N LEU A 245 12.91 4.69 10.21
CA LEU A 245 14.06 4.79 9.31
C LEU A 245 14.88 6.04 9.62
N ASP A 246 16.16 6.00 9.26
CA ASP A 246 17.00 7.19 9.27
C ASP A 246 17.08 7.75 7.84
N HIS A 247 16.68 9.02 7.67
CA HIS A 247 16.76 9.71 6.40
C HIS A 247 17.92 10.72 6.41
N PRO A 248 18.82 10.76 5.42
CA PRO A 248 20.06 11.54 5.51
C PRO A 248 19.89 13.06 5.67
N LYS A 249 18.70 13.59 5.33
CA LYS A 249 18.37 15.02 5.47
C LYS A 249 17.37 15.32 6.58
N LEU A 250 16.54 14.34 6.96
CA LEU A 250 15.46 14.55 7.93
C LEU A 250 15.82 13.97 9.30
N GLY A 251 16.83 13.11 9.38
CA GLY A 251 17.19 12.36 10.57
C GLY A 251 16.26 11.20 10.83
N HIS A 252 16.04 10.88 12.10
CA HIS A 252 15.25 9.73 12.53
C HIS A 252 13.76 9.99 12.31
N ILE A 253 13.12 9.13 11.53
CA ILE A 253 11.70 9.17 11.23
C ILE A 253 11.03 7.98 11.90
N THR A 254 9.93 8.23 12.61
CA THR A 254 9.06 7.20 13.18
C THR A 254 7.64 7.39 12.66
N VAL A 255 7.01 6.34 12.18
CA VAL A 255 5.59 6.32 11.78
C VAL A 255 4.87 5.38 12.73
N LEU A 256 3.80 5.85 13.37
CA LEU A 256 3.06 5.12 14.40
C LEU A 256 1.59 5.02 14.03
N LEU A 257 1.01 3.84 14.20
CA LEU A 257 -0.43 3.64 14.04
C LEU A 257 -1.20 4.41 15.13
N ASP A 258 -2.19 5.19 14.70
CA ASP A 258 -3.05 6.03 15.52
C ASP A 258 -4.45 5.43 15.62
N GLY A 259 -4.72 4.75 16.73
CA GLY A 259 -5.97 4.07 16.99
C GLY A 259 -6.11 2.73 16.26
N ALA A 260 -7.13 1.97 16.64
CA ALA A 260 -7.39 0.67 16.04
C ALA A 260 -7.88 0.84 14.58
N PRO A 261 -7.46 -0.05 13.66
CA PRO A 261 -8.01 -0.08 12.31
C PRO A 261 -9.53 -0.23 12.36
N ARG A 262 -10.24 0.50 11.49
CA ARG A 262 -11.70 0.40 11.35
C ARG A 262 -12.02 -0.40 10.10
N GLN A 263 -12.96 -1.33 10.20
CA GLN A 263 -13.42 -2.11 9.05
C GLN A 263 -14.87 -1.80 8.71
N PHE A 264 -15.13 -1.68 7.42
CA PHE A 264 -16.44 -1.51 6.83
C PHE A 264 -16.65 -2.62 5.79
N PRO A 265 -17.90 -3.06 5.56
CA PRO A 265 -18.23 -3.94 4.45
C PRO A 265 -17.72 -3.41 3.09
#